data_AF-A0AAN8J4F3-F1
#
_entry.id   AF-A0AAN8J4F3-F1
#
_cell.length_a   1.000
_cell.length_b   1.000
_cell.length_c   1.000
_cell.angle_alpha   90.00
_cell.angle_beta   90.00
_cell.angle_gamma   90.00
#
_symmetry.space_group_name_H-M   'P 1'
#
loop_
_entity.id
_entity.type
_entity.pdbx_description
1 polymer ?
#
loop_
_entity_poly.entity_id
_entity_poly.type
_entity_poly.pdbx_seq_one_letter_code
_entity_poly.pdbx_strand_id
1 'polypeptide(L)'
;MTEMRPTNLPPIENRDLEHASHLRFYKNGDHNFGGRVITWNKRRIRTFDSFLTELTNALKLTGGCVRRVYTPRLGHRITDFEKLEEGGIYVAAGQEAFRKLE
;
A
#
# COMPACT_ATOMS: atom_id res chain seq x y z
N MET A 1 -19.81 -17.75 -21.89
CA MET A 1 -18.41 -17.62 -21.45
C MET A 1 -18.27 -16.24 -20.84
N THR A 2 -18.04 -16.14 -19.54
CA THR A 2 -18.23 -14.91 -18.76
C THR A 2 -17.18 -13.86 -19.12
N GLU A 3 -17.61 -12.77 -19.77
CA GLU A 3 -16.78 -11.59 -20.02
C GLU A 3 -16.26 -11.00 -18.70
N MET A 4 -14.93 -10.87 -18.62
CA MET A 4 -14.24 -10.25 -17.50
C MET A 4 -14.55 -8.75 -17.49
N ARG A 5 -15.11 -8.26 -16.39
CA ARG A 5 -15.42 -6.84 -16.17
C ARG A 5 -14.16 -5.98 -16.35
N PRO A 6 -14.13 -4.97 -17.25
CA PRO A 6 -13.04 -4.01 -17.27
C PRO A 6 -13.13 -3.21 -15.97
N THR A 7 -12.11 -3.34 -15.12
CA THR A 7 -11.99 -2.51 -13.92
C THR A 7 -11.77 -1.08 -14.43
N ASN A 8 -12.77 -0.22 -14.22
CA ASN A 8 -12.81 1.17 -14.64
C ASN A 8 -11.83 2.01 -13.78
N LEU A 9 -10.55 1.70 -13.90
CA LEU A 9 -9.49 2.57 -13.43
C LEU A 9 -9.54 3.83 -14.31
N PRO A 10 -9.56 5.04 -13.72
CA PRO A 10 -9.53 6.27 -14.51
C PRO A 10 -8.32 6.23 -15.46
N PRO A 11 -8.40 6.87 -16.65
CA PRO A 11 -7.27 6.96 -17.56
C PRO A 11 -6.14 7.68 -16.83
N ILE A 12 -5.19 6.91 -16.32
CA ILE A 12 -3.98 7.39 -15.71
C ILE A 12 -3.17 7.93 -16.89
N GLU A 13 -3.07 9.25 -17.02
CA GLU A 13 -2.27 9.91 -18.06
C GLU A 13 -0.91 9.21 -18.13
N ASN A 14 -0.42 8.80 -19.30
CA ASN A 14 0.77 7.93 -19.44
C ASN A 14 1.99 8.35 -18.59
N ARG A 15 2.14 9.66 -18.31
CA ARG A 15 3.20 10.23 -17.48
C ARG A 15 3.10 9.88 -16.00
N ASP A 16 1.89 9.63 -15.52
CA ASP A 16 1.62 9.21 -14.16
C ASP A 16 2.11 7.78 -13.91
N LEU A 17 2.08 6.93 -14.93
CA LEU A 17 2.59 5.55 -14.84
C LEU A 17 4.11 5.48 -14.87
N GLU A 18 4.79 6.33 -15.66
CA GLU A 18 6.26 6.36 -15.74
C GLU A 18 6.96 6.60 -14.40
N HIS A 19 6.28 7.28 -13.46
CA HIS A 19 6.83 7.60 -12.13
C HIS A 19 6.05 6.90 -11.01
N ALA A 20 5.18 5.97 -11.38
CA ALA A 20 4.40 5.20 -10.43
C ALA A 20 5.19 3.99 -9.96
N SER A 21 5.38 3.87 -8.66
CA SER A 21 5.97 2.69 -8.06
C SER A 21 4.87 1.73 -7.61
N HIS A 22 5.09 0.44 -7.85
CA HIS A 22 4.17 -0.64 -7.50
C HIS A 22 4.64 -1.35 -6.24
N LEU A 23 3.88 -1.28 -5.14
CA LEU A 23 4.28 -1.86 -3.87
C LEU A 23 3.22 -2.81 -3.35
N ARG A 24 3.62 -3.93 -2.75
CA ARG A 24 2.67 -4.88 -2.16
C ARG A 24 2.53 -4.63 -0.66
N PHE A 25 1.31 -4.34 -0.24
CA PHE A 25 0.98 -4.09 1.16
C PHE A 25 0.18 -5.24 1.76
N TYR A 26 0.58 -5.68 2.95
CA TYR A 26 -0.15 -6.62 3.78
C TYR A 26 -0.80 -5.90 4.95
N LYS A 27 -1.89 -6.47 5.46
CA LYS A 27 -2.56 -5.96 6.65
C LYS A 27 -1.93 -6.59 7.88
N ASN A 28 -1.54 -5.75 8.83
CA ASN A 28 -0.90 -6.19 10.05
C ASN A 28 -1.82 -7.11 10.88
N GLY A 29 -1.41 -8.37 11.08
CA GLY A 29 -2.19 -9.35 11.85
C GLY A 29 -3.40 -9.96 11.13
N ASP A 30 -3.53 -9.75 9.81
CA ASP A 30 -4.57 -10.37 8.99
C ASP A 30 -3.96 -11.46 8.11
N HIS A 31 -4.01 -12.71 8.59
CA HIS A 31 -3.45 -13.86 7.89
C HIS A 31 -4.29 -14.28 6.67
N ASN A 32 -5.55 -13.85 6.61
CA ASN A 32 -6.46 -14.18 5.52
C ASN A 32 -6.31 -13.20 4.34
N PHE A 33 -5.54 -12.13 4.51
CA PHE A 33 -5.29 -11.14 3.46
C PHE A 33 -4.00 -11.45 2.70
N GLY A 34 -4.15 -11.90 1.45
CA GLY A 34 -3.02 -12.23 0.54
C GLY A 34 -2.19 -11.02 0.05
N GLY A 35 -2.34 -9.86 0.67
CA GLY A 35 -1.69 -8.63 0.26
C GLY A 35 -2.39 -7.95 -0.93
N ARG A 36 -2.23 -6.64 -1.05
CA ARG A 36 -2.73 -5.84 -2.17
C ARG A 36 -1.61 -5.00 -2.74
N VAL A 37 -1.49 -5.03 -4.07
CA VAL A 37 -0.55 -4.15 -4.78
C VAL A 37 -1.17 -2.76 -4.88
N ILE A 38 -0.43 -1.76 -4.44
CA ILE A 38 -0.79 -0.36 -4.46
C ILE A 38 0.22 0.35 -5.36
N THR A 39 -0.31 0.94 -6.42
CA THR A 39 0.43 1.82 -7.31
C THR A 39 0.37 3.22 -6.74
N TRP A 40 1.52 3.86 -6.57
CA TRP A 40 1.56 5.23 -6.06
C TRP A 40 2.53 6.06 -6.89
N ASN A 41 2.12 7.29 -7.20
CA ASN A 41 2.93 8.21 -7.98
C ASN A 41 3.48 9.30 -7.08
N LYS A 42 4.81 9.39 -6.96
CA LYS A 42 5.53 10.43 -6.21
C LYS A 42 5.13 11.85 -6.64
N ARG A 43 4.72 12.05 -7.89
CA ARG A 43 4.26 13.35 -8.42
C ARG A 43 2.87 13.73 -7.90
N ARG A 44 1.98 12.76 -7.68
CA ARG A 44 0.63 12.99 -7.14
C ARG A 44 0.64 13.06 -5.61
N ILE A 45 1.32 12.10 -4.98
CA ILE A 45 1.38 11.99 -3.53
C ILE A 45 2.67 12.65 -3.05
N ARG A 46 2.56 13.93 -2.68
CA ARG A 46 3.72 14.72 -2.20
C ARG A 46 4.07 14.46 -0.73
N THR A 47 3.15 13.90 0.05
CA THR A 47 3.33 13.69 1.49
C THR A 47 3.04 12.25 1.88
N PHE A 48 3.81 11.74 2.85
CA PHE A 48 3.63 10.38 3.36
C PHE A 48 2.27 10.20 4.05
N ASP A 49 1.72 11.26 4.66
CA ASP A 49 0.39 11.21 5.29
C ASP A 49 -0.75 10.98 4.27
N SER A 50 -0.69 11.65 3.12
CA SER A 50 -1.62 11.38 2.01
C SER A 50 -1.46 9.96 1.48
N PHE A 51 -0.24 9.42 1.45
CA PHE A 51 0.01 8.03 1.10
C PHE A 51 -0.65 7.05 2.09
N LEU A 52 -0.53 7.30 3.40
CA LEU A 52 -1.19 6.49 4.43
C LEU A 52 -2.72 6.53 4.34
N THR A 53 -3.27 7.69 3.98
CA THR A 53 -4.71 7.86 3.75
C THR A 53 -5.18 7.04 2.55
N GLU A 54 -4.43 7.07 1.44
CA GLU A 54 -4.72 6.23 0.27
C GLU A 54 -4.61 4.74 0.59
N LEU A 55 -3.59 4.33 1.35
CA LEU A 55 -3.46 2.96 1.84
C LEU A 55 -4.65 2.57 2.73
N THR A 56 -5.14 3.48 3.56
CA THR A 56 -6.34 3.25 4.38
C THR A 56 -7.56 2.93 3.51
N ASN A 57 -7.80 3.76 2.49
CA ASN A 57 -8.90 3.58 1.56
C ASN A 57 -8.77 2.29 0.75
N ALA A 58 -7.54 1.94 0.36
CA ALA A 58 -7.27 0.79 -0.48
C ALA A 58 -7.25 -0.55 0.28
N LEU A 59 -6.71 -0.59 1.50
CA LEU A 59 -6.55 -1.80 2.29
C LEU A 59 -7.75 -2.07 3.22
N LYS A 60 -8.45 -1.02 3.66
CA LYS A 60 -9.57 -1.09 4.62
C LYS A 60 -9.26 -2.04 5.78
N LEU A 61 -8.38 -1.62 6.69
CA LEU A 61 -8.02 -2.43 7.85
C LEU A 61 -9.27 -2.67 8.73
N THR A 62 -9.38 -3.87 9.28
CA THR A 62 -10.44 -4.19 10.25
C THR A 62 -10.32 -3.32 11.52
N GLY A 63 -9.10 -2.93 11.89
CA GLY A 63 -8.80 -2.03 13.01
C GLY A 63 -8.86 -0.53 12.70
N GLY A 64 -9.36 -0.13 11.52
CA GLY A 64 -9.54 1.28 11.15
C GLY A 64 -8.55 1.77 10.09
N CYS A 65 -7.88 2.90 10.34
CA CYS A 65 -6.99 3.54 9.38
C CYS A 65 -5.53 3.09 9.49
N VAL A 66 -4.84 3.01 8.36
CA VAL A 66 -3.39 2.81 8.30
C VAL A 66 -2.71 4.05 8.87
N ARG A 67 -1.94 3.88 9.95
CA ARG A 67 -1.16 4.98 10.57
C ARG A 67 0.33 4.79 10.39
N ARG A 68 0.77 3.55 10.16
CA ARG A 68 2.17 3.18 10.09
C ARG A 68 2.37 2.11 9.03
N VAL A 69 3.50 2.18 8.35
CA VAL A 69 3.95 1.16 7.41
C VAL A 69 5.25 0.58 7.94
N TYR A 70 5.40 -0.73 7.83
CA TYR A 70 6.53 -1.48 8.34
C TYR A 70 7.11 -2.38 7.25
N THR A 71 8.40 -2.70 7.36
CA THR A 71 8.98 -3.80 6.58
C THR A 71 8.51 -5.15 7.13
N PRO A 72 8.20 -6.14 6.26
CA PRO A 72 7.61 -7.41 6.68
C PRO A 72 8.55 -8.23 7.56
N ARG A 73 9.86 -8.20 7.27
CA ARG A 73 10.87 -9.01 7.98
C ARG A 73 11.31 -8.41 9.31
N LEU A 74 11.75 -7.14 9.26
CA LEU A 74 12.39 -6.49 10.39
C LEU A 74 11.43 -5.64 11.23
N GLY A 75 10.24 -5.32 10.72
CA GLY A 75 9.32 -4.41 11.39
C GLY A 75 9.84 -2.97 11.45
N HIS A 76 10.78 -2.60 10.57
CA HIS A 76 11.26 -1.22 10.49
C HIS A 76 10.15 -0.32 9.98
N ARG A 77 9.87 0.75 10.74
CA ARG A 77 8.89 1.75 10.34
C ARG A 77 9.40 2.53 9.14
N ILE A 78 8.56 2.61 8.12
CA ILE A 78 8.73 3.49 6.98
C ILE A 78 8.05 4.82 7.30
N THR A 79 8.81 5.90 7.17
CA THR A 79 8.37 7.28 7.37
C THR A 79 8.43 8.09 6.07
N ASP A 80 9.19 7.60 5.09
CA ASP A 80 9.57 8.34 3.90
C ASP A 80 9.58 7.42 2.68
N PHE A 81 9.39 8.07 1.55
CA PHE A 81 9.37 7.47 0.22
C PHE A 81 10.69 6.87 -0.24
N GLU A 82 11.81 7.34 0.33
CA GLU A 82 13.15 6.84 -0.02
C GLU A 82 13.39 5.41 0.45
N LYS A 83 12.65 4.98 1.48
CA LYS A 83 12.71 3.60 1.98
C LYS A 83 11.71 2.67 1.27
N LEU A 84 10.92 3.23 0.35
CA LEU A 84 9.99 2.47 -0.48
C LEU A 84 10.65 2.16 -1.82
N GLU A 85 10.83 0.87 -2.10
CA GLU A 85 11.44 0.36 -3.32
C GLU A 85 10.37 -0.27 -4.20
N GLU A 86 10.43 -0.02 -5.51
CA GLU A 86 9.50 -0.61 -6.47
C GLU A 86 9.52 -2.15 -6.40
N GLY A 87 8.33 -2.76 -6.42
CA GLY A 87 8.15 -4.20 -6.21
C GLY A 87 8.29 -4.63 -4.75
N GLY A 88 8.63 -3.71 -3.85
CA GLY A 88 8.84 -3.97 -2.43
C GLY A 88 7.56 -4.41 -1.71
N ILE A 89 7.76 -5.19 -0.64
CA ILE A 89 6.70 -5.69 0.21
C ILE A 89 6.72 -4.96 1.55
N TYR A 90 5.54 -4.54 2.01
CA TYR A 90 5.36 -3.77 3.23
C TYR A 90 4.13 -4.23 4.00
N VAL A 91 4.08 -3.91 5.29
CA VAL A 91 2.96 -4.21 6.18
C VAL A 91 2.36 -2.90 6.67
N ALA A 92 1.08 -2.69 6.38
CA ALA A 92 0.32 -1.56 6.85
C ALA A 92 -0.34 -1.91 8.20
N ALA A 93 -0.13 -1.04 9.19
CA ALA A 93 -0.66 -1.17 10.54
C ALA A 93 -1.37 0.11 10.97
N GLY A 94 -2.45 -0.04 11.72
CA GLY A 94 -3.15 1.10 12.32
C GLY A 94 -2.60 1.45 13.71
N GLN A 95 -3.50 1.48 14.67
CA GLN A 95 -3.17 1.66 16.09
C GLN A 95 -2.77 0.34 16.76
N GLU A 96 -2.94 -0.79 16.08
CA GLU A 96 -2.59 -2.11 16.61
C GLU A 96 -1.08 -2.36 16.68
N ALA A 97 -0.68 -3.30 17.54
CA ALA A 97 0.72 -3.72 17.65
C ALA A 97 1.17 -4.46 16.38
N PHE A 98 2.36 -4.14 15.88
CA PHE A 98 2.93 -4.80 14.70
C PHE A 98 3.07 -6.32 14.94
N ARG A 99 2.52 -7.10 14.01
CA ARG A 99 2.69 -8.55 13.89
C ARG A 99 3.45 -8.82 12.60
N LYS A 100 4.55 -9.55 12.74
CA LYS A 100 5.34 -10.00 11.60
C LYS A 100 4.49 -10.91 10.71
N LEU A 101 4.68 -10.76 9.41
CA LEU A 101 4.22 -11.77 8.46
C LEU A 101 5.21 -12.94 8.57
N GLU A 102 4.75 -14.11 9.01
CA GLU A 102 5.53 -15.36 8.90
C GLU A 102 5.59 -15.83 7.45
#